data_AF-A0A837HRP0-F1
#
_entry.id   AF-A0A837HRP0-F1
#
_cell.length_a   1.000
_cell.length_b   1.000
_cell.length_c   1.000
_cell.angle_alpha   90.00
_cell.angle_beta   90.00
_cell.angle_gamma   90.00
#
_symmetry.space_group_name_H-M   'P 1'
#
loop_
_entity.id
_entity.type
_entity.pdbx_description
1 polymer ?
#
loop_
_entity_poly.entity_id
_entity_poly.type
_entity_poly.pdbx_seq_one_letter_code
_entity_poly.pdbx_strand_id
1 'polypeptide(L)'
;MKIGKKNQVITELFRVCRRKNNYIFHNDLVKNICKKVGFGNPFDVTKLDNIKKFPEILIKNNYAILHKGQGKHQFIKGIDKVFHKFEPIQKKIDWKYKKSLLNQYNSSESNILSVANNQRILHHFIFNQDREFEDIDIEKRPKTYFPHRTKTSLEYFVGKGIKLQLDSIQIEIDLTIEFQGIIGIFEGKNGRPENFSIYQLYHPFLYYFNANRKTELKGKIKNIFCVYVLREKSKGGDLLKLWAYTFKKPLDITSIVFIKSAEYKLITQSN
;
A
#
# COMPACT_ATOMS: atom_id res chain seq x y z
N MET A 1 -8.19 -25.90 16.34
CA MET A 1 -7.73 -24.49 16.50
C MET A 1 -8.95 -23.59 16.63
N LYS A 2 -9.03 -22.72 17.64
CA LYS A 2 -10.18 -21.82 17.85
C LYS A 2 -10.14 -20.71 16.80
N ILE A 3 -11.19 -20.58 15.98
CA ILE A 3 -11.29 -19.50 14.97
C ILE A 3 -11.28 -18.15 15.70
N GLY A 4 -10.36 -17.25 15.32
CA GLY A 4 -10.29 -15.91 15.89
C GLY A 4 -11.57 -15.10 15.62
N LYS A 5 -11.95 -14.22 16.56
CA LYS A 5 -13.20 -13.43 16.50
C LYS A 5 -13.37 -12.66 15.19
N LYS A 6 -12.29 -12.04 14.66
CA LYS A 6 -12.31 -11.35 13.36
C LYS A 6 -12.76 -12.29 12.23
N ASN A 7 -12.22 -13.51 12.20
CA ASN A 7 -12.58 -14.51 11.19
C ASN A 7 -14.01 -15.00 11.33
N GLN A 8 -14.52 -15.12 12.57
CA GLN A 8 -15.93 -15.44 12.82
C GLN A 8 -16.85 -14.35 12.26
N VAL A 9 -16.56 -13.08 12.52
CA VAL A 9 -17.34 -11.95 11.98
C VAL A 9 -17.36 -11.96 10.45
N ILE A 10 -16.20 -12.08 9.81
CA ILE A 10 -16.11 -12.09 8.33
C ILE A 10 -16.85 -13.30 7.74
N THR A 11 -16.74 -14.47 8.37
CA THR A 11 -17.45 -15.68 7.95
C THR A 11 -18.96 -15.47 7.99
N GLU A 12 -19.48 -14.86 9.05
CA GLU A 12 -20.90 -14.58 9.18
C GLU A 12 -21.39 -13.52 8.19
N LEU A 13 -20.61 -12.45 7.98
CA LEU A 13 -20.87 -11.46 6.93
C LEU A 13 -21.03 -12.14 5.57
N PHE A 14 -20.08 -13.00 5.20
CA PHE A 14 -20.13 -13.73 3.93
C PHE A 14 -21.35 -14.64 3.82
N ARG A 15 -21.71 -15.37 4.88
CA ARG A 15 -22.91 -16.22 4.90
C ARG A 15 -24.20 -15.42 4.73
N VAL A 16 -24.33 -14.27 5.39
CA VAL A 16 -25.48 -13.38 5.24
C VAL A 16 -25.58 -12.88 3.80
N CYS A 17 -24.48 -12.38 3.23
CA CYS A 17 -24.42 -11.93 1.85
C CYS A 17 -24.79 -13.04 0.85
N ARG A 18 -24.23 -14.25 1.03
CA ARG A 18 -24.49 -15.41 0.19
C ARG A 18 -25.96 -15.83 0.21
N ARG A 19 -26.58 -15.90 1.40
CA ARG A 19 -28.01 -16.24 1.54
C ARG A 19 -28.93 -15.25 0.84
N LYS A 20 -28.55 -13.97 0.82
CA LYS A 20 -29.32 -12.90 0.17
C LYS A 20 -29.02 -12.74 -1.32
N ASN A 21 -28.07 -13.52 -1.86
CA ASN A 21 -27.48 -13.30 -3.18
C ASN A 21 -27.06 -11.83 -3.43
N ASN A 22 -26.61 -11.15 -2.38
CA ASN A 22 -26.14 -9.77 -2.43
C ASN A 22 -24.83 -9.66 -1.65
N TYR A 23 -23.74 -9.46 -2.39
CA TYR A 23 -22.38 -9.42 -1.88
C TYR A 23 -21.93 -8.02 -1.42
N ILE A 24 -22.82 -7.03 -1.44
CA ILE A 24 -22.59 -5.70 -0.90
C ILE A 24 -23.16 -5.63 0.52
N PHE A 25 -22.40 -5.06 1.45
CA PHE A 25 -22.82 -4.87 2.84
C PHE A 25 -22.36 -3.53 3.41
N HIS A 26 -23.08 -3.04 4.41
CA HIS A 26 -22.79 -1.77 5.07
C HIS A 26 -22.15 -1.98 6.45
N ASN A 27 -21.46 -0.95 6.95
CA ASN A 27 -20.89 -0.91 8.30
C ASN A 27 -21.88 -1.28 9.40
N ASP A 28 -23.17 -1.01 9.24
CA ASP A 28 -24.17 -1.36 10.25
C ASP A 28 -24.30 -2.88 10.42
N LEU A 29 -24.23 -3.64 9.32
CA LEU A 29 -24.20 -5.09 9.39
C LEU A 29 -22.93 -5.59 10.08
N VAL A 30 -21.78 -4.95 9.79
CA VAL A 30 -20.50 -5.26 10.44
C VAL A 30 -20.59 -5.04 11.95
N LYS A 31 -21.08 -3.88 12.39
CA LYS A 31 -21.28 -3.54 13.82
C LYS A 31 -22.21 -4.54 14.52
N ASN A 32 -23.34 -4.88 13.88
CA ASN A 32 -24.30 -5.83 14.44
C ASN A 32 -23.70 -7.22 14.66
N ILE A 33 -22.92 -7.72 13.70
CA ILE A 33 -22.26 -9.03 13.83
C ILE A 33 -21.10 -8.96 14.83
N CYS A 34 -20.33 -7.86 14.85
CA CYS A 34 -19.27 -7.64 15.84
C CYS A 34 -19.82 -7.70 17.28
N LYS A 35 -20.96 -7.05 17.54
CA LYS A 35 -21.63 -7.08 18.86
C LYS A 35 -21.97 -8.51 19.26
N LYS A 36 -22.52 -9.31 18.34
CA LYS A 36 -22.89 -10.73 18.59
C LYS A 36 -21.67 -11.61 18.86
N VAL A 37 -20.56 -11.39 18.15
CA VAL A 37 -19.31 -12.16 18.29
C VAL A 37 -18.43 -11.64 19.44
N GLY A 38 -18.69 -10.43 19.94
CA GLY A 38 -17.85 -9.75 20.92
C GLY A 38 -16.50 -9.29 20.35
N PHE A 39 -16.49 -8.79 19.10
CA PHE A 39 -15.32 -8.18 18.48
C PHE A 39 -15.33 -6.66 18.69
N GLY A 40 -14.25 -6.11 19.26
CA GLY A 40 -14.22 -4.76 19.79
C GLY A 40 -14.25 -3.64 18.74
N ASN A 41 -13.49 -3.75 17.64
CA ASN A 41 -13.36 -2.69 16.64
C ASN A 41 -13.94 -3.08 15.27
N PRO A 42 -15.23 -2.78 14.98
CA PRO A 42 -15.87 -3.12 13.71
C PRO A 42 -15.13 -2.61 12.46
N PHE A 43 -14.42 -1.48 12.55
CA PHE A 43 -13.74 -0.87 11.42
C PHE A 43 -12.49 -1.62 10.97
N ASP A 44 -11.95 -2.50 11.81
CA ASP A 44 -10.77 -3.32 11.48
C ASP A 44 -11.13 -4.66 10.85
N VAL A 45 -12.41 -5.07 10.89
CA VAL A 45 -12.87 -6.37 10.36
C VAL A 45 -12.59 -6.48 8.87
N THR A 46 -12.92 -5.44 8.11
CA THR A 46 -12.82 -5.43 6.65
C THR A 46 -11.45 -5.00 6.13
N LYS A 47 -10.50 -4.70 7.03
CA LYS A 47 -9.10 -4.40 6.67
C LYS A 47 -8.29 -5.69 6.65
N LEU A 48 -7.99 -6.18 5.45
CA LEU A 48 -7.15 -7.36 5.23
C LEU A 48 -6.01 -6.98 4.28
N ASP A 49 -4.80 -6.99 4.81
CA ASP A 49 -3.54 -6.60 4.17
C ASP A 49 -2.70 -7.80 3.71
N ASN A 50 -3.06 -9.02 4.13
CA ASN A 50 -2.42 -10.26 3.72
C ASN A 50 -3.44 -11.42 3.63
N ILE A 51 -3.29 -12.26 2.61
CA ILE A 51 -4.11 -13.47 2.38
C ILE A 51 -4.15 -14.39 3.62
N LYS A 52 -3.05 -14.54 4.39
CA LYS A 52 -3.02 -15.38 5.60
C LYS A 52 -4.04 -14.97 6.68
N LYS A 53 -4.53 -13.73 6.63
CA LYS A 53 -5.54 -13.20 7.55
C LYS A 53 -6.98 -13.51 7.10
N PHE A 54 -7.16 -14.12 5.92
CA PHE A 54 -8.49 -14.44 5.41
C PHE A 54 -9.08 -15.66 6.12
N PRO A 55 -10.41 -15.67 6.40
CA PRO A 55 -11.10 -16.87 6.79
C PRO A 55 -11.09 -17.91 5.66
N GLU A 56 -11.00 -19.19 6.02
CA GLU A 56 -10.99 -20.29 5.06
C GLU A 56 -12.16 -20.26 4.08
N ILE A 57 -13.35 -19.84 4.51
CA ILE A 57 -14.52 -19.77 3.63
C ILE A 57 -14.30 -18.82 2.45
N LEU A 58 -13.60 -17.70 2.67
CA LEU A 58 -13.28 -16.76 1.59
C LEU A 58 -12.23 -17.35 0.65
N ILE A 59 -11.21 -18.01 1.22
CA ILE A 59 -10.15 -18.66 0.44
C ILE A 59 -10.75 -19.76 -0.44
N LYS A 60 -11.51 -20.69 0.14
CA LYS A 60 -12.15 -21.81 -0.56
C LYS A 60 -13.12 -21.35 -1.65
N ASN A 61 -13.83 -20.24 -1.44
CA ASN A 61 -14.78 -19.70 -2.42
C ASN A 61 -14.15 -18.65 -3.35
N ASN A 62 -12.86 -18.36 -3.21
CA ASN A 62 -12.11 -17.34 -3.95
C ASN A 62 -12.74 -15.93 -3.92
N TYR A 63 -13.01 -15.42 -2.70
CA TYR A 63 -13.56 -14.08 -2.49
C TYR A 63 -12.60 -13.16 -1.74
N ALA A 64 -12.48 -11.91 -2.21
CA ALA A 64 -11.86 -10.82 -1.50
C ALA A 64 -12.88 -9.80 -0.98
N ILE A 65 -12.47 -8.95 -0.04
CA ILE A 65 -13.28 -7.84 0.48
C ILE A 65 -12.73 -6.52 -0.07
N LEU A 66 -13.61 -5.66 -0.55
CA LEU A 66 -13.29 -4.32 -1.04
C LEU A 66 -14.13 -3.26 -0.33
N HIS A 67 -13.51 -2.13 -0.01
CA HIS A 67 -14.16 -0.93 0.51
C HIS A 67 -14.69 -0.08 -0.65
N LYS A 68 -15.97 0.30 -0.63
CA LYS A 68 -16.63 1.13 -1.66
C LYS A 68 -16.76 2.62 -1.29
N GLY A 69 -16.34 3.01 -0.10
CA GLY A 69 -16.64 4.34 0.45
C GLY A 69 -18.03 4.38 1.10
N GLN A 70 -18.33 5.48 1.79
CA GLN A 70 -19.62 5.70 2.48
C GLN A 70 -20.07 4.53 3.36
N GLY A 71 -19.12 3.83 4.00
CA GLY A 71 -19.40 2.67 4.84
C GLY A 71 -19.86 1.39 4.12
N LYS A 72 -19.88 1.38 2.78
CA LYS A 72 -20.20 0.22 1.96
C LYS A 72 -18.94 -0.62 1.67
N HIS A 73 -19.13 -1.93 1.62
CA HIS A 73 -18.12 -2.93 1.30
C HIS A 73 -18.70 -3.95 0.33
N GLN A 74 -17.84 -4.68 -0.37
CA GLN A 74 -18.26 -5.69 -1.32
C GLN A 74 -17.34 -6.91 -1.27
N PHE A 75 -17.94 -8.10 -1.27
CA PHE A 75 -17.22 -9.33 -1.62
C PHE A 75 -17.10 -9.43 -3.14
N ILE A 76 -15.87 -9.60 -3.64
CA ILE A 76 -15.57 -9.73 -5.07
C ILE A 76 -14.85 -11.05 -5.33
N LYS A 77 -15.07 -11.65 -6.51
CA LYS A 77 -14.49 -12.94 -6.86
C LYS A 77 -13.10 -12.79 -7.49
N GLY A 78 -12.13 -13.53 -6.96
CA GLY A 78 -10.71 -13.49 -7.32
C GLY A 78 -9.87 -12.77 -6.26
N ILE A 79 -9.29 -13.51 -5.32
CA ILE A 79 -8.36 -12.99 -4.31
C ILE A 79 -7.05 -12.56 -4.97
N ASP A 80 -6.57 -13.35 -5.90
CA ASP A 80 -5.38 -13.11 -6.74
C ASP A 80 -5.47 -11.83 -7.57
N LYS A 81 -6.68 -11.33 -7.85
CA LYS A 81 -6.88 -10.07 -8.57
C LYS A 81 -6.55 -8.83 -7.74
N VAL A 82 -6.42 -8.98 -6.42
CA VAL A 82 -6.36 -7.85 -5.49
C VAL A 82 -5.24 -7.97 -4.46
N PHE A 83 -4.55 -9.11 -4.47
CA PHE A 83 -3.33 -9.36 -3.73
C PHE A 83 -2.21 -9.72 -4.69
N HIS A 84 -1.02 -9.21 -4.41
CA HIS A 84 0.17 -9.45 -5.21
C HIS A 84 1.27 -10.07 -4.35
N LYS A 85 2.03 -11.01 -4.91
CA LYS A 85 3.22 -11.60 -4.27
C LYS A 85 4.45 -10.80 -4.67
N PHE A 86 5.38 -10.61 -3.75
CA PHE A 86 6.63 -9.92 -4.06
C PHE A 86 7.49 -10.71 -5.05
N GLU A 87 8.07 -10.02 -6.01
CA GLU A 87 9.11 -10.56 -6.88
C GLU A 87 10.43 -10.74 -6.12
N PRO A 88 11.36 -11.58 -6.60
CA PRO A 88 12.70 -11.66 -6.05
C PRO A 88 13.42 -10.31 -6.02
N ILE A 89 14.29 -10.11 -5.04
CA ILE A 89 15.18 -8.95 -4.99
C ILE A 89 16.21 -9.04 -6.12
N GLN A 90 16.27 -8.01 -6.98
CA GLN A 90 17.19 -7.96 -8.11
C GLN A 90 18.58 -7.42 -7.73
N LYS A 91 18.65 -6.49 -6.78
CA LYS A 91 19.90 -5.84 -6.37
C LYS A 91 20.04 -5.81 -4.86
N LYS A 92 21.26 -6.01 -4.35
CA LYS A 92 21.61 -5.84 -2.95
C LYS A 92 22.69 -4.76 -2.84
N ILE A 93 22.47 -3.80 -1.96
CA ILE A 93 23.28 -2.59 -1.84
C ILE A 93 23.65 -2.42 -0.38
N ASP A 94 24.94 -2.34 -0.12
CA ASP A 94 25.45 -1.93 1.18
C ASP A 94 25.37 -0.41 1.28
N TRP A 95 24.48 0.09 2.14
CA TRP A 95 24.22 1.52 2.29
C TRP A 95 24.94 2.03 3.53
N LYS A 96 25.94 2.89 3.32
CA LYS A 96 26.67 3.54 4.42
C LYS A 96 25.68 4.39 5.21
N TYR A 97 25.48 4.03 6.48
CA TYR A 97 24.43 4.58 7.31
C TYR A 97 25.06 5.27 8.52
N LYS A 98 24.86 6.60 8.61
CA LYS A 98 25.15 7.35 9.83
C LYS A 98 23.84 7.53 10.60
N LYS A 99 23.69 6.78 11.70
CA LYS A 99 22.49 6.81 12.52
C LYS A 99 22.31 8.20 13.15
N SER A 100 21.20 8.88 12.84
CA SER A 100 20.78 10.07 13.57
C SER A 100 20.11 9.68 14.89
N LEU A 101 20.02 10.65 15.82
CA LEU A 101 19.45 10.46 17.17
C LEU A 101 18.07 9.78 17.17
N LEU A 102 17.20 10.13 16.22
CA LEU A 102 15.82 9.66 16.16
C LEU A 102 15.59 8.52 15.15
N ASN A 103 16.59 8.23 14.31
CA ASN A 103 16.47 7.14 13.36
C ASN A 103 16.39 5.81 14.12
N GLN A 104 15.44 4.95 13.74
CA GLN A 104 15.20 3.65 14.38
C GLN A 104 14.86 3.71 15.88
N TYR A 105 14.54 4.89 16.44
CA TYR A 105 14.15 5.04 17.84
C TYR A 105 12.83 4.31 18.16
N ASN A 106 11.91 4.25 17.19
CA ASN A 106 10.68 3.48 17.30
C ASN A 106 10.49 2.51 16.12
N SER A 107 9.46 1.68 16.21
CA SER A 107 9.13 0.66 15.21
C SER A 107 7.90 1.00 14.36
N SER A 108 7.48 2.26 14.29
CA SER A 108 6.35 2.65 13.44
C SER A 108 6.69 2.50 11.96
N GLU A 109 5.68 2.27 11.12
CA GLU A 109 5.85 2.18 9.66
C GLU A 109 6.30 3.53 9.08
N SER A 110 5.78 4.63 9.62
CA SER A 110 6.22 5.99 9.27
C SER A 110 7.71 6.21 9.56
N ASN A 111 8.24 5.66 10.65
CA ASN A 111 9.68 5.76 10.95
C ASN A 111 10.55 5.06 9.90
N ILE A 112 10.07 3.97 9.28
CA ILE A 112 10.78 3.30 8.18
C ILE A 112 10.95 4.25 7.01
N LEU A 113 9.85 4.89 6.60
CA LEU A 113 9.86 5.83 5.48
C LEU A 113 10.71 7.05 5.81
N SER A 114 10.67 7.56 7.06
CA SER A 114 11.57 8.61 7.51
C SER A 114 13.04 8.19 7.42
N VAL A 115 13.41 7.00 7.89
CA VAL A 115 14.80 6.49 7.81
C VAL A 115 15.23 6.36 6.34
N ALA A 116 14.40 5.75 5.50
CA ALA A 116 14.70 5.59 4.09
C ALA A 116 14.82 6.94 3.36
N ASN A 117 13.98 7.92 3.70
CA ASN A 117 13.99 9.24 3.10
C ASN A 117 15.18 10.09 3.55
N ASN A 118 15.44 10.13 4.85
CA ASN A 118 16.53 10.88 5.50
C ASN A 118 17.92 10.32 5.14
N GLN A 119 17.99 9.13 4.54
CA GLN A 119 19.23 8.55 4.03
C GLN A 119 19.26 8.52 2.50
N ARG A 120 18.33 9.24 1.87
CA ARG A 120 18.15 9.34 0.41
C ARG A 120 17.99 8.01 -0.34
N ILE A 121 17.75 6.90 0.37
CA ILE A 121 17.49 5.58 -0.23
C ILE A 121 16.31 5.64 -1.18
N LEU A 122 15.23 6.34 -0.82
CA LEU A 122 14.05 6.49 -1.69
C LEU A 122 14.38 7.24 -2.99
N HIS A 123 15.23 8.26 -2.88
CA HIS A 123 15.66 9.10 -3.99
C HIS A 123 16.59 8.33 -4.92
N HIS A 124 17.60 7.67 -4.35
CA HIS A 124 18.48 6.78 -5.07
C HIS A 124 17.69 5.65 -5.76
N PHE A 125 16.74 5.03 -5.06
CA PHE A 125 15.95 3.94 -5.63
C PHE A 125 15.11 4.38 -6.82
N ILE A 126 14.44 5.54 -6.76
CA ILE A 126 13.57 6.01 -7.84
C ILE A 126 14.36 6.71 -8.95
N PHE A 127 15.17 7.71 -8.60
CA PHE A 127 15.83 8.62 -9.53
C PHE A 127 17.26 8.21 -9.89
N ASN A 128 17.81 7.17 -9.24
CA ASN A 128 19.22 6.76 -9.39
C ASN A 128 20.19 7.91 -9.08
N GLN A 129 19.81 8.78 -8.13
CA GLN A 129 20.58 9.95 -7.71
C GLN A 129 20.50 10.08 -6.20
N ASP A 130 21.65 10.34 -5.57
CA ASP A 130 21.76 10.84 -4.21
C ASP A 130 22.35 12.25 -4.28
N ARG A 131 21.54 13.24 -3.89
CA ARG A 131 21.90 14.66 -3.86
C ARG A 131 21.70 15.23 -2.47
N GLU A 132 21.95 14.46 -1.40
CA GLU A 132 21.77 14.94 -0.02
C GLU A 132 22.62 16.18 0.27
N PHE A 133 23.89 16.13 -0.13
CA PHE A 133 24.91 17.11 0.25
C PHE A 133 25.24 18.11 -0.86
N GLU A 134 24.55 18.04 -2.00
CA GLU A 134 24.76 18.98 -3.10
C GLU A 134 24.17 20.35 -2.75
N ASP A 135 25.00 21.40 -2.84
CA ASP A 135 24.54 22.79 -2.75
C ASP A 135 24.01 23.27 -4.11
N ILE A 136 22.80 22.84 -4.43
CA ILE A 136 22.11 23.18 -5.68
C ILE A 136 20.81 23.94 -5.43
N ASP A 137 20.36 24.71 -6.41
CA ASP A 137 19.06 25.40 -6.38
C ASP A 137 17.92 24.44 -5.96
N ILE A 138 16.99 24.92 -5.14
CA ILE A 138 15.82 24.16 -4.70
C ILE A 138 15.09 23.54 -5.89
N GLU A 139 14.92 24.24 -7.01
CA GLU A 139 14.22 23.74 -8.21
C GLU A 139 14.91 22.52 -8.86
N LYS A 140 16.19 22.30 -8.57
CA LYS A 140 16.98 21.15 -9.04
C LYS A 140 17.00 20.00 -8.03
N ARG A 141 16.26 20.11 -6.92
CA ARG A 141 16.14 19.09 -5.88
C ARG A 141 14.78 18.38 -5.95
N PRO A 142 14.74 17.05 -5.82
CA PRO A 142 13.50 16.32 -5.60
C PRO A 142 12.72 16.84 -4.39
N LYS A 143 11.40 16.86 -4.50
CA LYS A 143 10.48 17.28 -3.44
C LYS A 143 9.98 16.07 -2.67
N THR A 144 9.82 16.22 -1.36
CA THR A 144 9.16 15.22 -0.50
C THR A 144 7.87 15.79 0.03
N TYR A 145 6.80 15.02 -0.05
CA TYR A 145 5.48 15.35 0.47
C TYR A 145 5.13 14.34 1.57
N PHE A 146 4.82 14.86 2.75
CA PHE A 146 4.58 14.08 3.96
C PHE A 146 3.27 13.28 3.91
N PRO A 147 3.14 12.27 4.80
CA PRO A 147 1.94 11.46 4.89
C PRO A 147 0.69 12.32 5.02
N HIS A 148 -0.34 11.98 4.25
CA HIS A 148 -1.62 12.65 4.34
C HIS A 148 -2.75 11.70 3.96
N ARG A 149 -3.95 12.05 4.44
CA ARG A 149 -5.19 11.39 4.05
C ARG A 149 -6.00 12.35 3.21
N THR A 150 -6.62 11.82 2.17
CA THR A 150 -7.50 12.60 1.31
C THR A 150 -8.75 11.82 0.98
N LYS A 151 -9.85 12.54 0.73
CA LYS A 151 -11.10 11.95 0.23
C LYS A 151 -11.19 12.21 -1.25
N THR A 152 -11.46 11.16 -2.02
CA THR A 152 -11.61 11.28 -3.47
C THR A 152 -12.65 10.28 -3.97
N SER A 153 -13.10 10.43 -5.21
CA SER A 153 -13.93 9.44 -5.87
C SER A 153 -13.10 8.75 -6.96
N LEU A 154 -13.13 7.42 -6.96
CA LEU A 154 -12.34 6.59 -7.86
C LEU A 154 -13.26 5.69 -8.67
N GLU A 155 -12.94 5.53 -9.95
CA GLU A 155 -13.62 4.62 -10.85
C GLU A 155 -12.60 3.80 -11.63
N TYR A 156 -12.72 2.47 -11.54
CA TYR A 156 -11.79 1.53 -12.18
C TYR A 156 -12.40 0.13 -12.29
N PHE A 157 -11.69 -0.76 -12.98
CA PHE A 157 -12.05 -2.15 -13.19
C PHE A 157 -11.18 -3.09 -12.35
N VAL A 158 -11.74 -4.24 -12.00
CA VAL A 158 -10.99 -5.40 -11.48
C VAL A 158 -11.02 -6.49 -12.56
N GLY A 159 -10.02 -6.45 -13.44
CA GLY A 159 -9.97 -7.31 -14.63
C GLY A 159 -11.14 -7.04 -15.57
N LYS A 160 -11.50 -8.04 -16.38
CA LYS A 160 -12.45 -7.89 -17.50
C LYS A 160 -13.94 -7.72 -17.13
N GLY A 161 -14.34 -7.69 -15.86
CA GLY A 161 -15.78 -7.86 -15.53
C GLY A 161 -16.33 -7.16 -14.29
N ILE A 162 -15.51 -6.56 -13.43
CA ILE A 162 -16.02 -5.90 -12.22
C ILE A 162 -15.68 -4.42 -12.32
N LYS A 163 -16.69 -3.59 -12.58
CA LYS A 163 -16.56 -2.13 -12.51
C LYS A 163 -16.80 -1.68 -11.08
N LEU A 164 -15.88 -0.89 -10.55
CA LEU A 164 -15.96 -0.31 -9.23
C LEU A 164 -16.08 1.21 -9.34
N GLN A 165 -17.10 1.73 -8.68
CA GLN A 165 -17.27 3.14 -8.37
C GLN A 165 -17.17 3.27 -6.86
N LEU A 166 -16.19 4.06 -6.42
CA LEU A 166 -15.93 4.36 -5.01
C LEU A 166 -16.20 5.85 -4.80
N ASP A 167 -17.15 6.17 -3.94
CA ASP A 167 -17.58 7.55 -3.71
C ASP A 167 -17.02 8.06 -2.39
N SER A 168 -16.31 9.19 -2.44
CA SER A 168 -15.72 9.84 -1.25
C SER A 168 -14.92 8.84 -0.38
N ILE A 169 -14.16 7.95 -1.04
CA ILE A 169 -13.28 7.00 -0.36
C ILE A 169 -12.14 7.80 0.27
N GLN A 170 -11.86 7.52 1.55
CA GLN A 170 -10.66 8.03 2.20
C GLN A 170 -9.49 7.13 1.78
N ILE A 171 -8.49 7.72 1.16
CA ILE A 171 -7.22 7.06 0.84
C ILE A 171 -6.12 7.63 1.72
N GLU A 172 -5.11 6.80 1.99
CA GLU A 172 -3.92 7.16 2.74
C GLU A 172 -2.73 7.09 1.78
N ILE A 173 -1.89 8.12 1.81
CA ILE A 173 -0.66 8.20 1.05
C ILE A 173 0.44 8.41 2.07
N ASP A 174 1.26 7.38 2.34
CA ASP A 174 2.23 7.44 3.43
C ASP A 174 3.39 8.40 3.11
N LEU A 175 3.85 8.44 1.87
CA LEU A 175 4.88 9.38 1.42
C LEU A 175 4.83 9.50 -0.10
N THR A 176 5.08 10.70 -0.60
CA THR A 176 5.32 10.95 -2.03
C THR A 176 6.63 11.69 -2.21
N ILE A 177 7.41 11.33 -3.23
CA ILE A 177 8.50 12.17 -3.74
C ILE A 177 8.25 12.51 -5.20
N GLU A 178 8.69 13.68 -5.63
CA GLU A 178 8.57 14.14 -7.01
C GLU A 178 9.90 14.70 -7.51
N PHE A 179 10.23 14.40 -8.75
CA PHE A 179 11.30 15.09 -9.45
C PHE A 179 11.06 15.09 -10.97
N GLN A 180 10.98 16.29 -11.55
CA GLN A 180 10.90 16.51 -13.01
C GLN A 180 9.76 15.75 -13.71
N GLY A 181 8.62 15.61 -13.04
CA GLY A 181 7.43 14.89 -13.50
C GLY A 181 7.45 13.40 -13.19
N ILE A 182 8.46 12.88 -12.49
CA ILE A 182 8.50 11.51 -11.98
C ILE A 182 8.01 11.52 -10.54
N ILE A 183 6.93 10.79 -10.26
CA ILE A 183 6.36 10.63 -8.93
C ILE A 183 6.73 9.25 -8.38
N GLY A 184 7.27 9.20 -7.17
CA GLY A 184 7.39 8.00 -6.36
C GLY A 184 6.39 8.05 -5.20
N ILE A 185 5.50 7.08 -5.12
CA ILE A 185 4.54 6.91 -4.01
C ILE A 185 5.01 5.72 -3.17
N PHE A 186 4.99 5.83 -1.84
CA PHE A 186 5.50 4.78 -0.97
C PHE A 186 4.43 4.29 0.01
N GLU A 187 4.44 2.99 0.25
CA GLU A 187 3.75 2.31 1.35
C GLU A 187 4.81 1.63 2.22
N GLY A 188 4.83 1.93 3.52
CA GLY A 188 5.78 1.35 4.46
C GLY A 188 5.20 0.17 5.24
N LYS A 189 5.95 -0.93 5.40
CA LYS A 189 5.61 -2.04 6.31
C LYS A 189 6.78 -2.57 7.12
N ASN A 190 6.46 -3.05 8.32
CA ASN A 190 7.37 -3.86 9.12
C ASN A 190 7.11 -5.36 8.90
N GLY A 191 8.16 -6.17 9.02
CA GLY A 191 8.04 -7.63 9.12
C GLY A 191 8.34 -8.35 7.81
N ARG A 192 7.67 -9.48 7.57
CA ARG A 192 7.91 -10.38 6.42
C ARG A 192 6.60 -10.84 5.77
N PRO A 193 5.80 -9.93 5.20
CA PRO A 193 4.63 -10.33 4.43
C PRO A 193 5.05 -11.07 3.15
N GLU A 194 4.32 -12.11 2.79
CA GLU A 194 4.53 -12.85 1.53
C GLU A 194 3.78 -12.22 0.34
N ASN A 195 2.77 -11.40 0.65
CA ASN A 195 1.91 -10.72 -0.30
C ASN A 195 1.39 -9.43 0.34
N PHE A 196 0.88 -8.54 -0.51
CA PHE A 196 0.27 -7.28 -0.10
C PHE A 196 -1.02 -7.03 -0.89
N SER A 197 -1.86 -6.16 -0.33
CA SER A 197 -3.09 -5.70 -0.97
C SER A 197 -2.75 -4.65 -2.04
N ILE A 198 -3.10 -4.91 -3.30
CA ILE A 198 -2.76 -4.03 -4.44
C ILE A 198 -3.33 -2.61 -4.24
N TYR A 199 -4.47 -2.48 -3.53
CA TYR A 199 -5.12 -1.20 -3.26
C TYR A 199 -4.23 -0.19 -2.55
N GLN A 200 -3.33 -0.66 -1.67
CA GLN A 200 -2.41 0.22 -0.92
C GLN A 200 -1.51 1.03 -1.86
N LEU A 201 -1.17 0.47 -3.02
CA LEU A 201 -0.41 1.16 -4.07
C LEU A 201 -1.32 1.79 -5.12
N TYR A 202 -2.40 1.10 -5.49
CA TYR A 202 -3.23 1.47 -6.62
C TYR A 202 -4.11 2.70 -6.39
N HIS A 203 -4.68 2.87 -5.19
CA HIS A 203 -5.51 4.04 -4.90
C HIS A 203 -4.71 5.35 -4.95
N PRO A 204 -3.53 5.44 -4.32
CA PRO A 204 -2.63 6.58 -4.52
C PRO A 204 -2.19 6.78 -5.98
N PHE A 205 -1.86 5.69 -6.70
CA PHE A 205 -1.54 5.76 -8.13
C PHE A 205 -2.66 6.43 -8.93
N LEU A 206 -3.88 5.92 -8.76
CA LEU A 206 -5.04 6.39 -9.51
C LEU A 206 -5.40 7.83 -9.17
N TYR A 207 -5.18 8.25 -7.92
CA TYR A 207 -5.31 9.63 -7.48
C TYR A 207 -4.41 10.57 -8.30
N TYR A 208 -3.10 10.31 -8.36
CA TYR A 208 -2.17 11.12 -9.15
C TYR A 208 -2.38 10.99 -10.66
N PHE A 209 -2.73 9.81 -11.16
CA PHE A 209 -3.10 9.61 -12.56
C PHE A 209 -4.30 10.48 -12.96
N ASN A 210 -5.32 10.55 -12.12
CA ASN A 210 -6.50 11.39 -12.36
C ASN A 210 -6.16 12.88 -12.25
N ALA A 211 -5.30 13.27 -11.30
CA ALA A 211 -4.84 14.65 -11.18
C ALA A 211 -4.13 15.11 -12.47
N ASN A 212 -3.27 14.26 -13.03
CA ASN A 212 -2.59 14.50 -14.31
C ASN A 212 -3.52 14.63 -15.53
N ARG A 213 -4.83 14.42 -15.38
CA ARG A 213 -5.83 14.55 -16.45
C ARG A 213 -6.78 15.73 -16.25
N LYS A 214 -6.98 16.18 -15.01
CA LYS A 214 -8.11 17.04 -14.64
C LYS A 214 -7.73 18.33 -13.90
N THR A 215 -6.51 18.44 -13.38
CA THR A 215 -6.11 19.58 -12.55
C THR A 215 -5.04 20.42 -13.24
N GLU A 216 -4.50 21.42 -12.54
CA GLU A 216 -3.31 22.18 -12.91
C GLU A 216 -2.07 21.32 -13.17
N LEU A 217 -2.10 20.03 -12.79
CA LEU A 217 -1.08 19.03 -13.07
C LEU A 217 -1.21 18.39 -14.46
N LYS A 218 -2.22 18.75 -15.26
CA LYS A 218 -2.51 18.11 -16.54
C LYS A 218 -1.28 18.01 -17.46
N GLY A 219 -0.89 16.78 -17.79
CA GLY A 219 0.24 16.48 -18.67
C GLY A 219 1.63 16.71 -18.06
N LYS A 220 1.73 17.13 -16.80
CA LYS A 220 3.01 17.41 -16.13
C LYS A 220 3.63 16.16 -15.51
N ILE A 221 2.81 15.17 -15.14
CA ILE A 221 3.29 13.91 -14.58
C ILE A 221 3.62 12.95 -15.72
N LYS A 222 4.90 12.58 -15.84
CA LYS A 222 5.44 11.70 -16.87
C LYS A 222 5.39 10.22 -16.44
N ASN A 223 5.75 9.96 -15.19
CA ASN A 223 5.81 8.60 -14.64
C ASN A 223 5.31 8.58 -13.20
N ILE A 224 4.66 7.48 -12.83
CA ILE A 224 4.26 7.19 -11.44
C ILE A 224 4.80 5.81 -11.08
N PHE A 225 5.69 5.76 -10.10
CA PHE A 225 6.19 4.56 -9.48
C PHE A 225 5.52 4.37 -8.12
N CYS A 226 4.96 3.19 -7.89
CA CYS A 226 4.40 2.81 -6.61
C CYS A 226 5.36 1.85 -5.92
N VAL A 227 5.85 2.22 -4.75
CA VAL A 227 6.94 1.54 -4.09
C VAL A 227 6.47 0.96 -2.78
N TYR A 228 6.62 -0.35 -2.64
CA TYR A 228 6.44 -1.02 -1.37
C TYR A 228 7.78 -1.05 -0.63
N VAL A 229 7.84 -0.52 0.58
CA VAL A 229 9.04 -0.46 1.42
C VAL A 229 8.86 -1.37 2.62
N LEU A 230 9.70 -2.39 2.73
CA LEU A 230 9.69 -3.34 3.84
C LEU A 230 10.94 -3.20 4.70
N ARG A 231 10.76 -3.06 6.00
CA ARG A 231 11.86 -3.15 6.98
C ARG A 231 11.91 -4.52 7.63
N GLU A 232 13.08 -5.14 7.54
CA GLU A 232 13.43 -6.31 8.33
C GLU A 232 14.54 -5.96 9.32
N LYS A 233 14.27 -6.11 10.61
CA LYS A 233 15.30 -5.98 11.65
C LYS A 233 16.15 -7.24 11.66
N SER A 234 17.47 -7.08 11.66
CA SER A 234 18.42 -8.18 11.85
C SER A 234 19.47 -7.82 12.91
N LYS A 235 20.15 -8.83 13.48
CA LYS A 235 21.23 -8.61 14.46
C LYS A 235 22.39 -7.77 13.90
N GLY A 236 22.57 -7.76 12.57
CA GLY A 236 23.66 -7.05 11.88
C GLY A 236 23.27 -5.70 11.26
N GLY A 237 22.10 -5.17 11.60
CA GLY A 237 21.57 -3.93 11.02
C GLY A 237 20.19 -4.12 10.40
N ASP A 238 19.51 -3.01 10.11
CA ASP A 238 18.23 -3.05 9.40
C ASP A 238 18.43 -3.28 7.90
N LEU A 239 17.55 -4.09 7.33
CA LEU A 239 17.42 -4.27 5.89
C LEU A 239 16.17 -3.54 5.42
N LEU A 240 16.31 -2.72 4.38
CA LEU A 240 15.20 -2.10 3.68
C LEU A 240 15.05 -2.72 2.30
N LYS A 241 13.95 -3.43 2.07
CA LYS A 241 13.62 -4.02 0.78
C LYS A 241 12.58 -3.16 0.08
N LEU A 242 12.84 -2.81 -1.16
CA LEU A 242 11.98 -1.94 -1.96
C LEU A 242 11.59 -2.66 -3.25
N TRP A 243 10.31 -2.56 -3.62
CA TRP A 243 9.77 -3.02 -4.89
C TRP A 243 8.99 -1.89 -5.55
N ALA A 244 9.38 -1.51 -6.77
CA ALA A 244 8.67 -0.54 -7.57
C ALA A 244 7.73 -1.24 -8.56
N TYR A 245 6.53 -0.70 -8.67
CA TYR A 245 5.48 -1.13 -9.58
C TYR A 245 4.90 0.06 -10.34
N THR A 246 4.18 -0.23 -11.42
CA THR A 246 3.27 0.69 -12.10
C THR A 246 2.04 -0.06 -12.60
N PHE A 247 1.11 0.62 -13.29
CA PHE A 247 -0.09 -0.01 -13.83
C PHE A 247 -0.19 0.22 -15.34
N LYS A 248 -0.08 -0.86 -16.13
CA LYS A 248 -0.08 -0.80 -17.61
C LYS A 248 -1.41 -0.29 -18.17
N LYS A 249 -2.52 -0.60 -17.48
CA LYS A 249 -3.86 -0.09 -17.78
C LYS A 249 -4.34 0.70 -16.56
N PRO A 250 -4.16 2.03 -16.51
CA PRO A 250 -4.36 2.80 -15.29
C PRO A 250 -5.74 2.64 -14.63
N LEU A 251 -6.78 2.32 -15.41
CA LEU A 251 -8.15 2.10 -14.92
C LEU A 251 -8.48 0.62 -14.64
N ASP A 252 -7.48 -0.26 -14.54
CA ASP A 252 -7.63 -1.68 -14.16
C ASP A 252 -6.59 -2.05 -13.10
N ILE A 253 -7.04 -2.37 -11.89
CA ILE A 253 -6.15 -2.71 -10.77
C ILE A 253 -5.35 -3.98 -11.02
N THR A 254 -5.84 -4.90 -11.86
CA THR A 254 -5.15 -6.16 -12.17
C THR A 254 -3.97 -5.96 -13.13
N SER A 255 -3.77 -4.74 -13.62
CA SER A 255 -2.69 -4.39 -14.55
C SER A 255 -1.39 -3.96 -13.87
N ILE A 256 -1.22 -4.28 -12.58
CA ILE A 256 0.03 -4.07 -11.86
C ILE A 256 1.19 -4.72 -12.62
N VAL A 257 2.29 -3.99 -12.75
CA VAL A 257 3.51 -4.44 -13.42
C VAL A 257 4.69 -4.13 -12.51
N PHE A 258 5.48 -5.16 -12.23
CA PHE A 258 6.77 -5.02 -11.56
C PHE A 258 7.79 -4.29 -12.43
N ILE A 259 8.50 -3.33 -11.83
CA ILE A 259 9.54 -2.54 -12.51
C ILE A 259 10.92 -2.95 -12.03
N LYS A 260 11.18 -2.86 -10.73
CA LYS A 260 12.49 -3.15 -10.15
C LYS A 260 12.40 -3.42 -8.65
N SER A 261 13.40 -4.11 -8.11
CA SER A 261 13.56 -4.32 -6.67
C SER A 261 15.00 -4.16 -6.19
N ALA A 262 15.16 -3.73 -4.95
CA ALA A 262 16.47 -3.62 -4.31
C ALA A 262 16.37 -3.85 -2.80
N GLU A 263 17.43 -4.39 -2.22
CA GLU A 263 17.64 -4.49 -0.77
C GLU A 263 18.80 -3.58 -0.38
N TYR A 264 18.56 -2.69 0.58
CA TYR A 264 19.54 -1.80 1.16
C TYR A 264 19.87 -2.30 2.56
N LYS A 265 21.12 -2.71 2.77
CA LYS A 265 21.64 -3.09 4.08
C LYS A 265 22.23 -1.85 4.74
N LEU A 266 21.63 -1.40 5.84
CA LEU A 266 22.14 -0.23 6.57
C LEU A 266 23.38 -0.64 7.37
N ILE A 267 24.56 -0.22 6.90
CA ILE A 267 25.84 -0.48 7.58
C ILE A 267 26.16 0.72 8.46
N THR A 268 25.99 0.56 9.77
CA THR A 268 26.36 1.57 10.75
C THR A 268 27.86 1.82 10.67
N GLN A 269 28.25 3.07 10.44
CA GLN A 269 29.63 3.48 10.63
C GLN A 269 29.87 3.70 12.13
N SER A 270 30.90 3.06 12.68
CA SER A 270 31.44 3.45 13.98
C SER A 270 31.92 4.89 13.87
N ASN A 271 31.50 5.76 14.79
CA ASN A 271 32.14 7.06 14.97
C ASN A 271 33.58 6.86 15.43
#